data_AF-A0A1S8YRE4-F1
#
_entry.id   AF-A0A1S8YRE4-F1
#
_cell.length_a   1.000
_cell.length_b   1.000
_cell.length_c   1.000
_cell.angle_alpha   90.00
_cell.angle_beta   90.00
_cell.angle_gamma   90.00
#
_symmetry.space_group_name_H-M   'P 1'
#
loop_
_entity.id
_entity.type
_entity.pdbx_description
1 polymer ?
#
loop_
_entity_poly.entity_id
_entity_poly.type
_entity_poly.pdbx_seq_one_letter_code
_entity_poly.pdbx_strand_id
1 'polypeptide(L)'
;MIVALFLALFSTHAAAYLCRNKQTGQELRNGSSPVTVPLSREITAGEEVFINMTNYYECKNENPEFYDDFMYLQSDGISTVLSRDFEVGVYLNGGRYLIPAPYSQIFHLPRGADGNWHDLPMVIFYKVSERPGILTRITRGQKIATIRLYKYAHYKGGERTRRSALLYVGYYRRQ
;
A
#
# COMPACT_ATOMS: atom_id res chain seq x y z
N MET A 1 -46.62 -3.30 21.48
CA MET A 1 -45.28 -3.37 22.09
C MET A 1 -44.26 -3.46 20.95
N ILE A 2 -43.76 -2.31 20.50
CA ILE A 2 -42.83 -2.17 19.37
C ILE A 2 -41.41 -2.09 19.98
N VAL A 3 -40.84 -3.24 20.33
CA VAL A 3 -39.50 -3.32 20.93
C VAL A 3 -38.73 -4.47 20.28
N ALA A 4 -38.50 -4.40 18.96
CA ALA A 4 -37.70 -5.40 18.26
C ALA A 4 -37.07 -4.90 16.94
N LEU A 5 -36.89 -3.57 16.76
CA LEU A 5 -36.42 -3.02 15.48
C LEU A 5 -35.31 -1.96 15.59
N PHE A 6 -34.42 -2.08 16.59
CA PHE A 6 -33.29 -1.15 16.78
C PHE A 6 -31.95 -1.82 17.13
N LEU A 7 -31.74 -3.09 16.76
CA LEU A 7 -30.48 -3.81 17.02
C LEU A 7 -29.64 -4.11 15.77
N ALA A 8 -29.98 -3.55 14.60
CA ALA A 8 -29.42 -3.99 13.33
C ALA A 8 -28.47 -3.01 12.61
N LEU A 9 -27.88 -1.99 13.27
CA LEU A 9 -27.08 -0.99 12.53
C LEU A 9 -25.70 -0.64 13.08
N PHE A 10 -25.23 -1.26 14.17
CA PHE A 10 -23.84 -1.06 14.61
C PHE A 10 -22.95 -2.17 14.10
N SER A 11 -22.84 -2.28 12.78
CA SER A 11 -21.67 -2.90 12.17
C SER A 11 -20.48 -2.00 12.49
N THR A 12 -19.86 -2.24 13.65
CA THR A 12 -18.71 -1.48 14.13
C THR A 12 -17.54 -1.74 13.20
N HIS A 13 -17.43 -0.96 12.13
CA HIS A 13 -16.28 -0.93 11.22
C HIS A 13 -15.08 -0.25 11.88
N ALA A 14 -14.74 -0.67 13.11
CA ALA A 14 -13.51 -0.32 13.79
C ALA A 14 -12.39 -1.19 13.22
N ALA A 15 -11.88 -0.82 12.04
CA ALA A 15 -10.47 -1.00 11.76
C ALA A 15 -9.80 0.28 12.27
N ALA A 16 -8.99 0.19 13.32
CA ALA A 16 -8.27 1.35 13.88
C ALA A 16 -7.29 1.94 12.83
N TYR A 17 -6.91 1.14 11.85
CA TYR A 17 -6.02 1.54 10.78
C TYR A 17 -6.78 2.30 9.68
N LEU A 18 -6.39 3.55 9.41
CA LEU A 18 -6.93 4.36 8.31
C LEU A 18 -5.80 4.85 7.40
N CYS A 19 -5.94 4.69 6.09
CA CYS A 19 -5.01 5.29 5.12
C CYS A 19 -5.68 6.43 4.36
N ARG A 20 -4.88 7.35 3.84
CA ARG A 20 -5.33 8.44 2.98
C ARG A 20 -4.51 8.46 1.71
N ASN A 21 -5.20 8.56 0.57
CA ASN A 21 -4.58 8.89 -0.70
C ASN A 21 -4.29 10.40 -0.71
N LYS A 22 -3.00 10.77 -0.72
CA LYS A 22 -2.55 12.17 -0.67
C LYS A 22 -2.93 12.97 -1.92
N GLN A 23 -3.20 12.31 -3.04
CA GLN A 23 -3.60 12.98 -4.29
C GLN A 23 -5.09 13.35 -4.30
N THR A 24 -5.95 12.47 -3.79
CA THR A 24 -7.42 12.64 -3.88
C THR A 24 -8.04 13.04 -2.54
N GLY A 25 -7.31 12.93 -1.43
CA GLY A 25 -7.85 13.05 -0.08
C GLY A 25 -8.71 11.87 0.36
N GLN A 26 -8.89 10.84 -0.48
CA GLN A 26 -9.74 9.70 -0.17
C GLN A 26 -9.17 8.90 1.01
N GLU A 27 -9.99 8.74 2.05
CA GLU A 27 -9.69 7.88 3.19
C GLU A 27 -10.13 6.43 2.92
N LEU A 28 -9.32 5.48 3.39
CA LEU A 28 -9.35 4.08 2.99
C LEU A 28 -9.22 3.19 4.22
N ARG A 29 -10.36 2.58 4.59
CA ARG A 29 -10.41 1.51 5.59
C ARG A 29 -10.18 0.14 4.96
N ASN A 30 -10.55 -0.04 3.70
CA ASN A 30 -10.37 -1.26 2.91
C ASN A 30 -10.59 -0.93 1.42
N GLY A 31 -10.34 -1.91 0.54
CA GLY A 31 -10.69 -1.81 -0.87
C GLY A 31 -9.53 -1.35 -1.73
N SER A 32 -9.86 -0.62 -2.81
CA SER A 32 -8.87 -0.21 -3.82
C SER A 32 -8.77 1.30 -3.90
N SER A 33 -7.56 1.81 -4.07
CA SER A 33 -7.32 3.23 -4.35
C SER A 33 -6.30 3.37 -5.47
N PRO A 34 -6.67 3.98 -6.60
CA PRO A 34 -5.73 4.26 -7.65
C PRO A 34 -4.98 5.59 -7.39
N VAL A 35 -3.74 5.66 -7.83
CA VAL A 35 -2.92 6.87 -7.88
C VAL A 35 -2.32 7.05 -9.26
N THR A 36 -2.09 8.30 -9.63
CA THR A 36 -1.46 8.64 -10.90
C THR A 36 -0.02 9.08 -10.65
N VAL A 37 0.93 8.33 -11.19
CA VAL A 37 2.36 8.60 -11.09
C VAL A 37 2.88 9.24 -12.38
N PRO A 38 3.69 10.31 -12.28
CA PRO A 38 4.47 10.76 -13.41
C PRO A 38 5.54 9.71 -13.72
N LEU A 39 5.71 9.36 -14.98
CA LEU A 39 6.79 8.48 -15.44
C LEU A 39 7.69 9.26 -16.38
N SER A 40 9.00 9.11 -16.21
CA SER A 40 9.97 9.60 -17.19
C SER A 40 9.72 8.96 -18.55
N ARG A 41 9.94 9.74 -19.62
CA ARG A 41 9.94 9.21 -21.00
C ARG A 41 11.26 8.56 -21.37
N GLU A 42 12.30 8.84 -20.58
CA GLU A 42 13.63 8.32 -20.76
C GLU A 42 13.87 7.19 -19.77
N ILE A 43 14.41 6.09 -20.27
CA ILE A 43 14.85 4.95 -19.46
C ILE A 43 16.36 5.03 -19.41
N THR A 44 16.88 5.27 -18.22
CA THR A 44 18.32 5.25 -17.92
C THR A 44 18.73 3.82 -17.56
N ALA A 45 19.93 3.44 -17.96
CA ALA A 45 20.53 2.20 -17.48
C ALA A 45 20.88 2.35 -16.00
N GLY A 46 20.78 1.25 -15.26
CA GLY A 46 20.94 1.24 -13.82
C GLY A 46 19.62 1.09 -13.09
N GLU A 47 19.64 1.38 -11.79
CA GLU A 47 18.49 1.27 -10.91
C GLU A 47 17.83 2.64 -10.73
N GLU A 48 16.52 2.69 -10.90
CA GLU A 48 15.73 3.91 -10.82
C GLU A 48 14.50 3.69 -9.94
N VAL A 49 14.13 4.74 -9.21
CA VAL A 49 12.89 4.75 -8.43
C VAL A 49 11.72 4.78 -9.42
N PHE A 50 10.92 3.72 -9.37
CA PHE A 50 9.74 3.59 -10.20
C PHE A 50 8.53 4.26 -9.54
N ILE A 51 8.30 3.93 -8.28
CA ILE A 51 7.16 4.40 -7.49
C ILE A 51 7.61 4.60 -6.05
N ASN A 52 7.47 5.81 -5.52
CA ASN A 52 7.67 6.07 -4.09
C ASN A 52 6.32 6.27 -3.39
N MET A 53 5.96 5.35 -2.49
CA MET A 53 4.67 5.34 -1.78
C MET A 53 4.49 6.51 -0.82
N THR A 54 5.59 7.04 -0.27
CA THR A 54 5.54 8.16 0.69
C THR A 54 4.92 9.42 0.07
N ASN A 55 4.98 9.54 -1.26
CA ASN A 55 4.40 10.66 -1.99
C ASN A 55 2.88 10.55 -2.18
N TYR A 56 2.30 9.36 -1.98
CA TYR A 56 0.94 9.06 -2.39
C TYR A 56 0.04 8.54 -1.28
N TYR A 57 0.62 7.92 -0.26
CA TYR A 57 -0.14 7.34 0.84
C TYR A 57 0.50 7.63 2.18
N GLU A 58 -0.37 7.90 3.14
CA GLU A 58 -0.07 7.99 4.55
C GLU A 58 -1.17 7.26 5.32
N CYS A 59 -0.85 6.76 6.50
CA CYS A 59 -1.79 6.04 7.33
C CYS A 59 -1.64 6.40 8.81
N LYS A 60 -2.72 6.25 9.57
CA LYS A 60 -2.76 6.49 11.01
C LYS A 60 -3.51 5.37 11.72
N ASN A 61 -3.25 5.28 13.02
CA ASN A 61 -4.02 4.50 13.95
C ASN A 61 -5.00 5.48 14.61
N GLU A 62 -6.28 5.33 14.32
CA GLU A 62 -7.36 6.17 14.83
C GLU A 62 -7.65 5.91 16.30
N ASN A 63 -7.15 4.81 16.85
CA ASN A 63 -7.36 4.47 18.24
C ASN A 63 -6.08 3.91 18.89
N PRO A 64 -5.01 4.73 18.96
CA PRO A 64 -3.70 4.30 19.42
C PRO A 64 -3.70 4.01 20.92
N GLU A 65 -4.72 4.39 21.69
CA GLU A 65 -4.82 4.02 23.11
C GLU A 65 -5.02 2.51 23.29
N PHE A 66 -5.73 1.87 22.37
CA PHE A 66 -6.20 0.48 22.53
C PHE A 66 -5.62 -0.51 21.54
N TYR A 67 -5.16 -0.04 20.37
CA TYR A 67 -4.77 -0.92 19.26
C TYR A 67 -3.30 -0.74 18.85
N ASP A 68 -2.64 -1.86 18.55
CA ASP A 68 -1.44 -1.90 17.72
C ASP A 68 -1.83 -2.25 16.29
N ASP A 69 -1.30 -1.51 15.33
CA ASP A 69 -1.75 -1.53 13.94
C ASP A 69 -0.58 -1.89 13.03
N PHE A 70 -0.73 -2.97 12.25
CA PHE A 70 0.34 -3.51 11.41
C PHE A 70 -0.08 -3.55 9.96
N MET A 71 0.87 -3.26 9.07
CA MET A 71 0.69 -3.39 7.63
C MET A 71 1.78 -4.28 7.05
N TYR A 72 1.39 -5.19 6.16
CA TYR A 72 2.24 -6.16 5.50
C TYR A 72 2.04 -6.12 3.99
N LEU A 73 3.13 -6.32 3.26
CA LEU A 73 3.09 -6.69 1.86
C LEU A 73 2.70 -8.18 1.79
N GLN A 74 1.70 -8.51 0.98
CA GLN A 74 1.38 -9.92 0.72
C GLN A 74 2.48 -10.61 -0.09
N SER A 75 2.63 -11.93 0.06
CA SER A 75 3.40 -12.73 -0.92
C SER A 75 2.83 -12.48 -2.32
N ASP A 76 3.70 -12.21 -3.30
CA ASP A 76 3.30 -11.82 -4.66
C ASP A 76 2.41 -10.57 -4.69
N GLY A 77 2.51 -9.73 -3.66
CA GLY A 77 1.68 -8.55 -3.49
C GLY A 77 2.00 -7.43 -4.48
N ILE A 78 3.10 -7.52 -5.23
CA ILE A 78 3.47 -6.53 -6.24
C ILE A 78 3.43 -7.17 -7.62
N SER A 79 2.68 -6.55 -8.54
CA SER A 79 2.69 -6.89 -9.95
C SER A 79 2.95 -5.64 -10.79
N THR A 80 3.55 -5.81 -11.98
CA THR A 80 3.90 -4.70 -12.89
C THR A 80 3.69 -5.10 -14.35
N VAL A 81 3.55 -4.10 -15.22
CA VAL A 81 3.48 -4.28 -16.68
C VAL A 81 4.84 -4.18 -17.38
N LEU A 82 5.91 -3.90 -16.63
CA LEU A 82 7.25 -3.85 -17.19
C LEU A 82 7.64 -5.21 -17.77
N SER A 83 8.37 -5.20 -18.89
CA SER A 83 8.82 -6.43 -19.54
C SER A 83 9.88 -7.14 -18.69
N ARG A 84 10.21 -8.38 -19.07
CA ARG A 84 11.29 -9.18 -18.46
C ARG A 84 12.68 -8.55 -18.55
N ASP A 85 12.86 -7.51 -19.36
CA ASP A 85 14.13 -6.79 -19.47
C ASP A 85 14.37 -5.89 -18.24
N PHE A 86 13.35 -5.68 -17.41
CA PHE A 86 13.42 -4.92 -16.17
C PHE A 86 13.45 -5.87 -14.97
N GLU A 87 14.50 -5.77 -14.17
CA GLU A 87 14.48 -6.29 -12.80
C GLU A 87 13.63 -5.34 -11.95
N VAL A 88 12.54 -5.82 -11.37
CA VAL A 88 11.69 -4.98 -10.52
C VAL A 88 11.83 -5.45 -9.08
N GLY A 89 11.96 -4.49 -8.18
CA GLY A 89 12.09 -4.75 -6.76
C GLY A 89 11.47 -3.68 -5.90
N VAL A 90 11.58 -3.87 -4.59
CA VAL A 90 11.01 -3.01 -3.57
C VAL A 90 12.00 -2.82 -2.43
N TYR A 91 12.07 -1.59 -1.95
CA TYR A 91 12.70 -1.20 -0.71
C TYR A 91 11.64 -1.18 0.40
N LEU A 92 11.86 -1.99 1.44
CA LEU A 92 10.98 -2.14 2.60
C LEU A 92 11.83 -2.18 3.86
N ASN A 93 11.56 -1.31 4.84
CA ASN A 93 12.30 -1.24 6.12
C ASN A 93 13.83 -1.25 5.96
N GLY A 94 14.36 -0.55 4.96
CA GLY A 94 15.80 -0.52 4.66
C GLY A 94 16.36 -1.76 3.95
N GLY A 95 15.55 -2.82 3.77
CA GLY A 95 15.90 -3.99 2.96
C GLY A 95 15.58 -3.78 1.48
N ARG A 96 16.33 -4.45 0.60
CA ARG A 96 16.13 -4.47 -0.86
C ARG A 96 15.69 -5.87 -1.30
N TYR A 97 14.54 -5.97 -1.95
CA TYR A 97 13.96 -7.25 -2.38
C TYR A 97 13.59 -7.21 -3.86
N LEU A 98 13.93 -8.24 -4.62
CA LEU A 98 13.40 -8.42 -5.98
C LEU A 98 11.99 -9.00 -5.91
N ILE A 99 11.17 -8.75 -6.93
CA ILE A 99 9.83 -9.32 -7.04
C ILE A 99 9.93 -10.72 -7.68
N PRO A 100 9.21 -11.74 -7.16
CA PRO A 100 8.25 -11.67 -6.07
C PRO A 100 8.91 -11.43 -4.71
N ALA A 101 8.45 -10.38 -4.02
CA ALA A 101 8.96 -10.01 -2.72
C ALA A 101 8.30 -10.89 -1.63
N PRO A 102 9.03 -11.24 -0.55
CA PRO A 102 8.47 -12.04 0.52
C PRO A 102 7.38 -11.30 1.28
N TYR A 103 6.51 -12.04 1.96
CA TYR A 103 5.59 -11.47 2.94
C TYR A 103 6.38 -10.69 3.99
N SER A 104 6.20 -9.37 4.01
CA SER A 104 7.07 -8.47 4.77
C SER A 104 6.23 -7.43 5.50
N GLN A 105 6.54 -7.17 6.76
CA GLN A 105 5.96 -6.02 7.45
C GLN A 105 6.46 -4.74 6.77
N ILE A 106 5.56 -3.83 6.42
CA ILE A 106 5.91 -2.54 5.81
C ILE A 106 5.95 -1.47 6.88
N PHE A 107 4.98 -1.50 7.79
CA PHE A 107 4.79 -0.43 8.75
C PHE A 107 4.07 -0.92 10.00
N HIS A 108 4.35 -0.27 11.13
CA HIS A 108 3.78 -0.56 12.43
C HIS A 108 3.46 0.76 13.13
N LEU A 109 2.20 0.89 13.54
CA LEU A 109 1.66 2.01 14.30
C LEU A 109 1.37 1.52 15.72
N PRO A 110 2.30 1.74 16.66
CA PRO A 110 2.21 1.15 17.98
C PRO A 110 1.11 1.81 18.81
N ARG A 111 0.60 1.04 19.76
CA ARG A 111 -0.23 1.55 20.83
C ARG A 111 0.54 2.59 21.65
N GLY A 112 -0.13 3.67 22.05
CA GLY A 112 0.44 4.80 22.76
C GLY A 112 1.21 5.77 21.84
N ALA A 113 1.21 5.54 20.52
CA ALA A 113 1.69 6.50 19.55
C ALA A 113 0.78 7.73 19.45
N ASP A 114 1.21 8.70 18.64
CA ASP A 114 0.58 10.01 18.49
C ASP A 114 -0.78 10.01 17.78
N GLY A 115 -1.17 8.92 17.10
CA GLY A 115 -2.40 8.85 16.30
C GLY A 115 -2.39 9.74 15.05
N ASN A 116 -1.22 10.29 14.68
CA ASN A 116 -1.05 11.15 13.51
C ASN A 116 -0.91 10.34 12.23
N TRP A 117 -0.92 11.04 11.10
CA TRP A 117 -0.62 10.47 9.79
C TRP A 117 0.87 10.22 9.62
N HIS A 118 1.22 9.03 9.14
CA HIS A 118 2.58 8.61 8.84
C HIS A 118 2.68 8.11 7.40
N ASP A 119 3.69 8.56 6.66
CA ASP A 119 3.90 8.16 5.27
C ASP A 119 4.14 6.65 5.16
N LEU A 120 3.59 6.03 4.10
CA LEU A 120 3.79 4.61 3.83
C LEU A 120 5.22 4.37 3.29
N PRO A 121 6.13 3.75 4.06
CA PRO A 121 7.56 3.72 3.74
C PRO A 121 7.90 2.55 2.80
N MET A 122 7.44 2.63 1.56
CA MET A 122 7.72 1.64 0.52
C MET A 122 8.15 2.34 -0.77
N VAL A 123 9.20 1.83 -1.40
CA VAL A 123 9.68 2.35 -2.68
C VAL A 123 9.88 1.19 -3.65
N ILE A 124 9.19 1.20 -4.77
CA ILE A 124 9.39 0.24 -5.86
C ILE A 124 10.43 0.83 -6.81
N PHE A 125 11.39 0.01 -7.21
CA PHE A 125 12.41 0.35 -8.18
C PHE A 125 12.33 -0.59 -9.39
N TYR A 126 12.85 -0.14 -10.52
CA TYR A 126 13.26 -1.02 -11.60
C TYR A 126 14.76 -0.88 -11.82
N LYS A 127 15.38 -1.91 -12.37
CA LYS A 127 16.75 -1.89 -12.85
C LYS A 127 16.81 -2.48 -14.25
N VAL A 128 17.56 -1.82 -15.12
CA VAL A 128 17.82 -2.29 -16.49
C VAL A 128 19.32 -2.26 -16.72
N SER A 129 19.91 -3.37 -17.18
CA SER A 129 21.36 -3.50 -17.36
C SER A 129 21.88 -2.65 -18.52
N GLU A 130 21.11 -2.56 -19.60
CA GLU A 130 21.41 -1.79 -20.82
C GLU A 130 20.14 -1.12 -21.37
N ARG A 131 20.16 -0.62 -22.62
CA ARG A 131 18.90 -0.20 -23.28
C ARG A 131 17.98 -1.42 -23.40
N PRO A 132 16.71 -1.34 -22.95
CA PRO A 132 15.81 -2.47 -23.03
C PRO A 132 15.67 -2.93 -24.49
N GLY A 133 15.90 -4.23 -24.73
CA GLY A 133 15.83 -4.82 -26.07
C GLY A 133 14.40 -4.87 -26.61
N ILE A 134 13.41 -4.87 -25.71
CA ILE A 134 11.99 -4.81 -26.04
C ILE A 134 11.43 -3.44 -25.66
N LEU A 135 10.80 -2.78 -26.64
CA LEU A 135 10.11 -1.52 -26.42
C LEU A 135 8.91 -1.73 -25.48
N THR A 136 9.07 -1.35 -24.21
CA THR A 136 7.99 -1.39 -23.23
C THR A 136 7.15 -0.12 -23.38
N ARG A 137 6.07 -0.22 -24.16
CA ARG A 137 5.15 0.90 -24.37
C ARG A 137 4.11 0.95 -23.26
N ILE A 138 4.23 1.93 -22.37
CA ILE A 138 3.19 2.26 -21.37
C ILE A 138 2.26 3.31 -21.96
N THR A 139 0.99 2.97 -22.18
CA THR A 139 -0.02 3.90 -22.67
C THR A 139 -0.58 4.78 -21.54
N ARG A 140 -1.13 5.93 -21.91
CA ARG A 140 -1.77 6.84 -20.95
C ARG A 140 -2.98 6.15 -20.31
N GLY A 141 -3.13 6.30 -19.00
CA GLY A 141 -4.24 5.66 -18.28
C GLY A 141 -4.12 4.15 -18.17
N GLN A 142 -3.00 3.55 -18.59
CA GLN A 142 -2.72 2.15 -18.33
C GLN A 142 -2.39 1.96 -16.85
N LYS A 143 -2.90 0.86 -16.28
CA LYS A 143 -2.48 0.39 -14.97
C LYS A 143 -1.07 -0.20 -15.09
N ILE A 144 -0.08 0.38 -14.42
CA ILE A 144 1.34 -0.02 -14.57
C ILE A 144 1.84 -0.94 -13.46
N ALA A 145 1.19 -0.88 -12.29
CA ALA A 145 1.50 -1.71 -11.15
C ALA A 145 0.26 -1.92 -10.28
N THR A 146 0.25 -3.03 -9.55
CA THR A 146 -0.70 -3.29 -8.46
C THR A 146 0.08 -3.68 -7.22
N ILE A 147 -0.27 -3.07 -6.08
CA ILE A 147 0.28 -3.43 -4.77
C ILE A 147 -0.86 -3.93 -3.89
N ARG A 148 -0.70 -5.10 -3.27
CA ARG A 148 -1.66 -5.72 -2.36
C ARG A 148 -1.10 -5.72 -0.95
N LEU A 149 -1.74 -4.95 -0.09
CA LEU A 149 -1.33 -4.76 1.29
C LEU A 149 -2.35 -5.39 2.22
N TYR A 150 -1.87 -6.17 3.16
CA TYR A 150 -2.66 -6.74 4.23
C TYR A 150 -2.44 -5.93 5.50
N LYS A 151 -3.51 -5.51 6.17
CA LYS A 151 -3.41 -4.86 7.48
C LYS A 151 -4.13 -5.65 8.55
N TYR A 152 -3.63 -5.57 9.78
CA TYR A 152 -4.18 -6.25 10.96
C TYR A 152 -4.02 -5.35 12.20
N ALA A 153 -5.06 -5.32 13.04
CA ALA A 153 -5.08 -4.61 14.32
C ALA A 153 -5.09 -5.58 15.51
N HIS A 154 -4.44 -5.22 16.61
CA HIS A 154 -4.36 -6.00 17.86
C HIS A 154 -4.88 -5.21 19.06
N TYR A 155 -5.86 -5.74 19.81
CA TYR A 155 -6.46 -5.08 20.98
C TYR A 155 -5.79 -5.50 22.31
N LYS A 156 -5.64 -4.54 23.24
CA LYS A 156 -5.00 -4.72 24.56
C LYS A 156 -5.80 -5.55 25.59
N GLY A 157 -7.12 -5.58 25.52
CA GLY A 157 -7.99 -6.00 26.64
C GLY A 157 -8.58 -7.42 26.61
N GLY A 158 -8.11 -8.31 25.72
CA GLY A 158 -8.64 -9.68 25.59
C GLY A 158 -8.99 -10.05 24.15
N GLU A 159 -9.31 -11.34 23.92
CA GLU A 159 -9.41 -12.09 22.65
C GLU A 159 -8.90 -11.37 21.38
N ARG A 160 -7.87 -11.96 20.76
CA ARG A 160 -7.26 -11.54 19.47
C ARG A 160 -8.34 -11.20 18.43
N THR A 161 -8.76 -9.93 18.39
CA THR A 161 -9.69 -9.46 17.37
C THR A 161 -8.87 -9.10 16.14
N ARG A 162 -8.46 -10.14 15.39
CA ARG A 162 -7.73 -9.96 14.13
C ARG A 162 -8.69 -9.42 13.06
N ARG A 163 -8.67 -8.11 12.85
CA ARG A 163 -9.43 -7.49 11.76
C ARG A 163 -8.51 -7.27 10.59
N SER A 164 -8.65 -8.13 9.59
CA SER A 164 -7.89 -8.03 8.35
C SER A 164 -8.62 -7.18 7.31
N ALA A 165 -7.88 -6.30 6.66
CA ALA A 165 -8.37 -5.64 5.45
C ALA A 165 -7.28 -5.67 4.38
N LEU A 166 -7.74 -5.84 3.14
CA LEU A 166 -6.90 -5.82 1.96
C LEU A 166 -7.00 -4.44 1.31
N LEU A 167 -5.85 -3.81 1.11
CA LEU A 167 -5.73 -2.56 0.38
C LEU A 167 -5.05 -2.86 -0.97
N TYR A 168 -5.74 -2.53 -2.05
CA TYR A 168 -5.20 -2.59 -3.40
C TYR A 168 -4.81 -1.19 -3.84
N VAL A 169 -3.58 -1.03 -4.29
CA VAL A 169 -3.12 0.23 -4.86
C VAL A 169 -2.83 0.03 -6.33
N GLY A 170 -3.53 0.79 -7.17
CA GLY A 170 -3.36 0.76 -8.63
C GLY A 170 -2.64 1.99 -9.15
N TYR A 171 -1.69 1.84 -10.06
CA TYR A 171 -0.88 2.94 -10.57
C TYR A 171 -1.21 3.30 -12.01
N TYR A 172 -1.30 4.59 -12.31
CA TYR A 172 -1.60 5.11 -13.64
C TYR A 172 -0.58 6.15 -14.09
N ARG A 173 -0.27 6.22 -15.39
CA ARG A 173 0.67 7.20 -15.94
C ARG A 173 0.04 8.60 -16.09
N ARG A 174 0.71 9.65 -15.56
CA ARG A 174 0.36 11.08 -15.76
C ARG A 174 0.86 11.63 -17.12
N GLN A 175 0.18 12.66 -17.64
CA GLN A 175 0.40 13.32 -18.94
C GLN A 175 1.84 13.79 -19.15
#